data_AF-A0A1Z5K0E9-F1
#
_entry.id   AF-A0A1Z5K0E9-F1
#
_cell.length_a   1.000
_cell.length_b   1.000
_cell.length_c   1.000
_cell.angle_alpha   90.00
_cell.angle_beta   90.00
_cell.angle_gamma   90.00
#
_symmetry.space_group_name_H-M   'P 1'
#
loop_
_entity.id
_entity.type
_entity.pdbx_description
1 polymer ?
#
loop_
_entity_poly.entity_id
_entity_poly.type
_entity_poly.pdbx_seq_one_letter_code
_entity_poly.pdbx_strand_id
1 'polypeptide(L)'
;MDEKLLNNHLEGDEYFLQEQHGNLLSPSPLLTVRTDVSYPNTQEKPARAYRNQGAALLFLMHMAVVFYCALQGGWPVAVEQRLLGLLFLTGCTAVALSTIAWYAMTQYSQHFVVVALSSTFAGHFFAAGVLIYFRWWSGVLLAIAFAAVTLIYLRTVWDRTHVAAAQLQVALQAIERNKAVLSLTYFILLSLQLWVLIWLMAWLGFYNLTYGENCSDNNDNDDQGYYCIVRLGGHGGVLFFFWLSFFWTTQVLRNVLRVTVAGVVGSFVCRPEYPAVGEAFRHATTSSFGSICFGSLLTALIQALYQICRMLQRTSSSSSGNFLVCIVDCIVGFLERLTVYFHKWSYIYIGLYGDDYLTAGQNVLQLFRERGWDTIITDQLVVRTLQLFATMVGVSTGAVALLMGPSLHWSKLVTFAIPALLGGTLSYILFLSVVGAAVDSIIVLFAEAPLELERNHPGLYRQMVTAWSQLYPDEFRAP
;
A
#
# COMPACT_ATOMS: atom_id res chain seq x y z
N MET A 1 -33.07 44.91 -41.03
CA MET A 1 -34.07 43.98 -40.48
C MET A 1 -33.33 42.79 -39.88
N ASP A 2 -32.29 43.04 -39.06
CA ASP A 2 -31.32 42.03 -38.58
C ASP A 2 -30.68 42.49 -37.27
N GLU A 3 -31.51 42.75 -36.26
CA GLU A 3 -31.03 43.00 -34.89
C GLU A 3 -31.94 42.29 -33.88
N LYS A 4 -33.25 42.21 -34.17
CA LYS A 4 -34.22 41.38 -33.43
C LYS A 4 -34.03 39.86 -33.59
N LEU A 5 -33.40 39.39 -34.68
CA LEU A 5 -33.11 37.97 -34.88
C LEU A 5 -31.83 37.52 -34.15
N LEU A 6 -30.89 38.43 -33.90
CA LEU A 6 -29.66 38.12 -33.18
C LEU A 6 -29.88 38.09 -31.64
N ASN A 7 -30.73 38.98 -31.11
CA ASN A 7 -31.09 38.96 -29.69
C ASN A 7 -31.94 37.74 -29.29
N ASN A 8 -32.84 37.27 -30.16
CA ASN A 8 -33.64 36.08 -29.86
C ASN A 8 -32.83 34.77 -29.93
N HIS A 9 -31.67 34.76 -30.59
CA HIS A 9 -30.76 33.60 -30.58
C HIS A 9 -29.86 33.59 -29.34
N LEU A 10 -29.47 34.77 -28.84
CA LEU A 10 -28.68 34.89 -27.60
C LEU A 10 -29.51 34.62 -26.33
N GLU A 11 -30.78 35.02 -26.28
CA GLU A 11 -31.68 34.64 -25.18
C GLU A 11 -32.03 33.14 -25.20
N GLY A 12 -32.20 32.54 -26.38
CA GLY A 12 -32.49 31.10 -26.51
C GLY A 12 -31.35 30.19 -26.00
N ASP A 13 -30.10 30.59 -26.20
CA ASP A 13 -28.92 29.84 -25.72
C ASP A 13 -28.69 30.01 -24.20
N GLU A 14 -29.05 31.15 -23.60
CA GLU A 14 -29.03 31.32 -22.14
C GLU A 14 -30.11 30.49 -21.43
N TYR A 15 -31.32 30.37 -22.00
CA TYR A 15 -32.35 29.49 -21.45
C TYR A 15 -31.99 28.00 -21.60
N PHE A 16 -31.34 27.58 -22.70
CA PHE A 16 -30.93 26.18 -22.89
C PHE A 16 -29.75 25.78 -21.99
N LEU A 17 -28.84 26.72 -21.67
CA LEU A 17 -27.78 26.50 -20.69
C LEU A 17 -28.30 26.54 -19.25
N GLN A 18 -29.34 27.33 -18.96
CA GLN A 18 -29.95 27.41 -17.64
C GLN A 18 -30.90 26.23 -17.35
N GLU A 19 -31.51 25.63 -18.38
CA GLU A 19 -32.33 24.41 -18.27
C GLU A 19 -31.46 23.14 -18.13
N GLN A 20 -30.24 23.12 -18.69
CA GLN A 20 -29.23 22.10 -18.33
C GLN A 20 -28.62 22.31 -16.94
N HIS A 21 -28.53 23.55 -16.43
CA HIS A 21 -28.11 23.82 -15.04
C HIS A 21 -29.22 23.55 -14.01
N GLY A 22 -30.50 23.73 -14.37
CA GLY A 22 -31.66 23.50 -13.50
C GLY A 22 -32.01 22.02 -13.31
N ASN A 23 -31.80 21.17 -14.32
CA ASN A 23 -32.06 19.73 -14.24
C ASN A 23 -30.92 18.91 -13.60
N LEU A 24 -29.82 19.57 -13.19
CA LEU A 24 -28.76 18.99 -12.34
C LEU A 24 -28.98 19.25 -10.84
N LEU A 25 -30.06 19.95 -10.46
CA LEU A 25 -30.33 20.40 -9.09
C LEU A 25 -31.52 19.70 -8.41
N SER A 26 -32.11 18.66 -9.00
CA SER A 26 -32.77 17.66 -8.16
C SER A 26 -31.65 16.88 -7.45
N PRO A 27 -31.55 16.90 -6.11
CA PRO A 27 -30.52 16.14 -5.43
C PRO A 27 -30.81 14.67 -5.69
N SER A 28 -30.13 14.09 -6.68
CA SER A 28 -29.94 12.65 -6.77
C SER A 28 -29.53 12.16 -5.38
N PRO A 29 -29.99 10.99 -4.91
CA PRO A 29 -29.71 10.50 -3.55
C PRO A 29 -28.20 10.34 -3.23
N LEU A 30 -27.31 10.51 -4.21
CA LEU A 30 -25.85 10.65 -4.04
C LEU A 30 -25.37 12.07 -3.61
N LEU A 31 -26.19 13.10 -3.71
CA LEU A 31 -25.87 14.49 -3.31
C LEU A 31 -26.58 14.92 -2.03
N THR A 32 -27.30 14.03 -1.35
CA THR A 32 -27.76 14.32 0.02
C THR A 32 -26.53 14.48 0.91
N VAL A 33 -26.22 15.74 1.19
CA VAL A 33 -25.22 16.15 2.16
C VAL A 33 -25.66 15.61 3.51
N ARG A 34 -24.82 14.81 4.14
CA ARG A 34 -25.03 14.47 5.55
C ARG A 34 -24.87 15.78 6.34
N THR A 35 -25.98 16.34 6.82
CA THR A 35 -26.03 17.63 7.51
C THR A 35 -25.29 17.64 8.85
N ASP A 36 -24.95 16.45 9.36
CA ASP A 36 -24.30 16.24 10.66
C ASP A 36 -22.78 15.98 10.54
N VAL A 37 -22.17 16.20 9.37
CA VAL A 37 -20.75 15.88 9.15
C VAL A 37 -19.87 16.85 9.92
N SER A 38 -19.25 16.32 10.98
CA SER A 38 -18.02 16.87 11.54
C SER A 38 -16.94 16.90 10.46
N TYR A 39 -16.77 18.06 9.83
CA TYR A 39 -15.82 18.31 8.77
C TYR A 39 -14.41 17.78 9.04
N PRO A 40 -13.67 17.33 8.01
CA PRO A 40 -12.26 16.99 8.12
C PRO A 40 -11.50 18.24 8.60
N ASN A 41 -11.07 18.21 9.85
CA ASN A 41 -10.06 19.12 10.37
C ASN A 41 -10.46 20.62 10.44
N THR A 42 -11.66 21.06 9.99
CA THR A 42 -12.04 22.50 9.93
C THR A 42 -12.53 23.12 11.25
N GLN A 43 -12.95 22.33 12.23
CA GLN A 43 -13.13 22.82 13.59
C GLN A 43 -11.83 22.64 14.36
N GLU A 44 -11.39 23.67 15.08
CA GLU A 44 -10.46 23.56 16.21
C GLU A 44 -11.05 22.60 17.25
N LYS A 45 -11.05 21.29 16.95
CA LYS A 45 -11.32 20.28 17.96
C LYS A 45 -10.16 20.37 18.94
N PRO A 46 -10.43 20.46 20.26
CA PRO A 46 -9.37 20.49 21.25
C PRO A 46 -8.44 19.30 21.03
N ALA A 47 -7.14 19.51 21.25
CA ALA A 47 -6.11 18.49 21.05
C ALA A 47 -6.59 17.14 21.57
N ARG A 48 -6.96 16.23 20.66
CA ARG A 48 -7.55 14.94 21.04
C ARG A 48 -6.51 14.16 21.85
N ALA A 49 -6.94 13.62 22.99
CA ALA A 49 -6.09 12.79 23.84
C ALA A 49 -5.44 11.64 23.03
N TYR A 50 -4.21 11.29 23.38
CA TYR A 50 -3.48 10.17 22.77
C TYR A 50 -4.32 8.89 22.79
N ARG A 51 -4.63 8.33 21.61
CA ARG A 51 -5.44 7.13 21.48
C ARG A 51 -4.58 5.88 21.48
N ASN A 52 -5.07 4.80 22.08
CA ASN A 52 -4.43 3.48 22.06
C ASN A 52 -2.95 3.48 22.51
N GLN A 53 -2.65 4.19 23.60
CA GLN A 53 -1.28 4.37 24.12
C GLN A 53 -0.54 3.04 24.35
N GLY A 54 -1.23 1.98 24.79
CA GLY A 54 -0.63 0.66 24.99
C GLY A 54 0.00 0.06 23.73
N ALA A 55 -0.64 0.23 22.56
CA ALA A 55 -0.09 -0.26 21.30
C ALA A 55 1.13 0.55 20.84
N ALA A 56 1.15 1.87 21.10
CA ALA A 56 2.31 2.71 20.85
C ALA A 56 3.49 2.32 21.75
N LEU A 57 3.25 2.14 23.06
CA LEU A 57 4.28 1.72 24.02
C LEU A 57 4.84 0.33 23.67
N LEU A 58 3.98 -0.61 23.29
CA LEU A 58 4.41 -1.95 22.86
C LEU A 58 5.32 -1.88 21.62
N PHE A 59 4.98 -1.04 20.65
CA PHE A 59 5.79 -0.85 19.45
C PHE A 59 7.17 -0.24 19.78
N LEU A 60 7.22 0.76 20.65
CA LEU A 60 8.48 1.37 21.08
C LEU A 60 9.35 0.41 21.88
N MET A 61 8.75 -0.39 22.77
CA MET A 61 9.45 -1.45 23.49
C MET A 61 10.02 -2.49 22.53
N HIS A 62 9.25 -2.91 21.53
CA HIS A 62 9.69 -3.81 20.47
C HIS A 62 10.88 -3.24 19.68
N MET A 63 10.85 -1.96 19.29
CA MET A 63 12.00 -1.30 18.65
C MET A 63 13.26 -1.37 19.52
N ALA A 64 13.12 -1.08 20.83
CA ALA A 64 14.23 -1.09 21.77
C ALA A 64 14.84 -2.50 21.92
N VAL A 65 14.02 -3.54 21.97
CA VAL A 65 14.47 -4.94 22.05
C VAL A 65 15.26 -5.33 20.79
N VAL A 66 14.75 -5.02 19.59
CA VAL A 66 15.45 -5.35 18.34
C VAL A 66 16.78 -4.60 18.23
N PHE A 67 16.80 -3.34 18.63
CA PHE A 67 18.03 -2.55 18.66
C PHE A 67 19.05 -3.11 19.66
N TYR A 68 18.60 -3.51 20.85
CA TYR A 68 19.45 -4.18 21.82
C TYR A 68 20.03 -5.49 21.28
N CYS A 69 19.20 -6.33 20.64
CA CYS A 69 19.67 -7.56 19.99
C CYS A 69 20.69 -7.28 18.88
N ALA A 70 20.50 -6.23 18.08
CA ALA A 70 21.47 -5.82 17.07
C ALA A 70 22.83 -5.43 17.67
N LEU A 71 22.84 -4.76 18.83
CA LEU A 71 24.07 -4.39 19.52
C LEU A 71 24.80 -5.60 20.13
N GLN A 72 24.04 -6.55 20.70
CA GLN A 72 24.61 -7.77 21.30
C GLN A 72 25.18 -8.75 20.26
N GLY A 73 24.65 -8.74 19.03
CA GLY A 73 25.12 -9.57 17.94
C GLY A 73 26.57 -9.31 17.49
N GLY A 74 27.19 -8.22 17.94
CA GLY A 74 28.53 -7.83 17.56
C GLY A 74 28.61 -7.25 16.14
N TRP A 75 29.81 -6.83 15.73
CA TRP A 75 30.03 -6.33 14.37
C TRP A 75 30.07 -7.50 13.39
N PRO A 76 29.34 -7.41 12.26
CA PRO A 76 29.26 -8.48 11.29
C PRO A 76 30.62 -8.81 10.67
N VAL A 77 30.85 -10.09 10.39
CA VAL A 77 32.08 -10.58 9.73
C VAL A 77 32.10 -10.13 8.27
N ALA A 78 33.26 -10.12 7.60
CA ALA A 78 33.44 -9.55 6.25
C ALA A 78 32.40 -10.02 5.20
N VAL A 79 31.91 -11.27 5.27
CA VAL A 79 30.86 -11.78 4.36
C VAL A 79 29.51 -11.11 4.62
N GLU A 80 29.14 -10.93 5.87
CA GLU A 80 27.91 -10.24 6.29
C GLU A 80 27.99 -8.74 5.95
N GLN A 81 29.17 -8.14 6.01
CA GLN A 81 29.40 -6.74 5.57
C GLN A 81 29.12 -6.56 4.08
N ARG A 82 29.54 -7.52 3.24
CA ARG A 82 29.23 -7.49 1.79
C ARG A 82 27.73 -7.58 1.52
N LEU A 83 27.00 -8.39 2.30
CA LEU A 83 25.55 -8.49 2.20
C LEU A 83 24.86 -7.17 2.60
N LEU A 84 25.25 -6.58 3.73
CA LEU A 84 24.73 -5.29 4.17
C LEU A 84 25.00 -4.18 3.15
N GLY A 85 26.22 -4.13 2.59
CA GLY A 85 26.58 -3.20 1.53
C GLY A 85 25.73 -3.38 0.27
N LEU A 86 25.48 -4.62 -0.16
CA LEU A 86 24.61 -4.91 -1.30
C LEU A 86 23.17 -4.46 -1.03
N LEU A 87 22.62 -4.74 0.17
CA LEU A 87 21.25 -4.35 0.52
C LEU A 87 21.09 -2.83 0.64
N PHE A 88 22.10 -2.13 1.13
CA PHE A 88 22.11 -0.66 1.14
C PHE A 88 22.11 -0.10 -0.28
N LEU A 89 23.01 -0.57 -1.13
CA LEU A 89 23.14 -0.08 -2.49
C LEU A 89 21.88 -0.38 -3.32
N THR A 90 21.32 -1.57 -3.17
CA THR A 90 20.08 -1.95 -3.85
C THR A 90 18.89 -1.12 -3.36
N GLY A 91 18.83 -0.78 -2.07
CA GLY A 91 17.91 0.22 -1.53
C GLY A 91 18.04 1.58 -2.22
N CYS A 92 19.26 2.09 -2.39
CA CYS A 92 19.51 3.34 -3.12
C CYS A 92 19.06 3.25 -4.58
N THR A 93 19.33 2.13 -5.27
CA THR A 93 18.86 1.94 -6.66
C THR A 93 17.34 1.88 -6.74
N ALA A 94 16.67 1.26 -5.76
CA ALA A 94 15.21 1.19 -5.71
C ALA A 94 14.59 2.59 -5.55
N VAL A 95 15.16 3.41 -4.68
CA VAL A 95 14.72 4.80 -4.48
C VAL A 95 14.94 5.59 -5.77
N ALA A 96 16.11 5.51 -6.40
CA ALA A 96 16.39 6.22 -7.65
C ALA A 96 15.42 5.82 -8.78
N LEU A 97 15.20 4.52 -9.00
CA LEU A 97 14.24 4.03 -10.00
C LEU A 97 12.81 4.46 -9.68
N SER A 98 12.42 4.44 -8.40
CA SER A 98 11.08 4.88 -7.97
C SER A 98 10.90 6.38 -8.15
N THR A 99 11.94 7.20 -7.96
CA THR A 99 11.90 8.65 -8.23
C THR A 99 11.73 8.94 -9.73
N ILE A 100 12.41 8.18 -10.60
CA ILE A 100 12.24 8.31 -12.06
C ILE A 100 10.81 7.94 -12.45
N ALA A 101 10.28 6.83 -11.93
CA ALA A 101 8.92 6.39 -12.19
C ALA A 101 7.88 7.38 -11.62
N TRP A 102 8.13 8.00 -10.46
CA TRP A 102 7.32 9.10 -9.94
C TRP A 102 7.26 10.28 -10.92
N TYR A 103 8.42 10.73 -11.42
CA TYR A 103 8.48 11.82 -12.38
C TYR A 103 7.74 11.48 -13.68
N ALA A 104 7.86 10.25 -14.18
CA ALA A 104 7.10 9.81 -15.34
C ALA A 104 5.58 9.81 -15.08
N MET A 105 5.15 9.42 -13.89
CA MET A 105 3.75 9.40 -13.48
C MET A 105 3.14 10.80 -13.40
N THR A 106 3.89 11.81 -12.92
CA THR A 106 3.39 13.19 -12.87
C THR A 106 3.27 13.81 -14.26
N GLN A 107 4.25 13.55 -15.15
CA GLN A 107 4.23 14.08 -16.52
C GLN A 107 3.12 13.46 -17.39
N TYR A 108 2.87 12.16 -17.26
CA TYR A 108 1.95 11.42 -18.15
C TYR A 108 0.73 10.85 -17.42
N SER A 109 0.21 11.55 -16.41
CA SER A 109 -0.85 11.05 -15.51
C SER A 109 -2.12 10.54 -16.22
N GLN A 110 -2.53 11.14 -17.35
CA GLN A 110 -3.69 10.67 -18.14
C GLN A 110 -3.47 9.31 -18.79
N HIS A 111 -2.25 9.08 -19.29
CA HIS A 111 -1.89 7.85 -19.99
C HIS A 111 -1.20 6.84 -19.08
N PHE A 112 -0.84 7.23 -17.85
CA PHE A 112 -0.05 6.42 -16.93
C PHE A 112 -0.63 5.02 -16.74
N VAL A 113 -1.94 4.93 -16.45
CA VAL A 113 -2.62 3.65 -16.24
C VAL A 113 -2.53 2.74 -17.47
N VAL A 114 -2.74 3.30 -18.66
CA VAL A 114 -2.66 2.56 -19.93
C VAL A 114 -1.23 2.13 -20.24
N VAL A 115 -0.26 3.05 -20.08
CA VAL A 115 1.16 2.79 -20.32
C VAL A 115 1.68 1.70 -19.39
N ALA A 116 1.28 1.71 -18.12
CA ALA A 116 1.68 0.73 -17.12
C ALA A 116 1.19 -0.69 -17.44
N LEU A 117 -0.09 -0.81 -17.82
CA LEU A 117 -0.66 -2.11 -18.14
C LEU A 117 -0.10 -2.62 -19.48
N SER A 118 0.12 -1.72 -20.44
CA SER A 118 0.73 -2.05 -21.73
C SER A 118 2.20 -2.45 -21.58
N SER A 119 2.97 -1.76 -20.73
CA SER A 119 4.37 -2.10 -20.45
C SER A 119 4.50 -3.44 -19.74
N THR A 120 3.53 -3.79 -18.89
CA THR A 120 3.45 -5.11 -18.26
C THR A 120 3.24 -6.20 -19.32
N PHE A 121 2.34 -6.01 -20.27
CA PHE A 121 2.15 -6.92 -21.40
C PHE A 121 3.45 -7.08 -22.22
N ALA A 122 4.10 -5.97 -22.59
CA ALA A 122 5.39 -5.99 -23.28
C ALA A 122 6.50 -6.70 -22.48
N GLY A 123 6.51 -6.53 -21.15
CA GLY A 123 7.44 -7.18 -20.23
C GLY A 123 7.36 -8.70 -20.27
N HIS A 124 6.18 -9.29 -20.46
CA HIS A 124 6.02 -10.74 -20.61
C HIS A 124 6.67 -11.26 -21.90
N PHE A 125 6.56 -10.53 -23.01
CA PHE A 125 7.26 -10.90 -24.26
C PHE A 125 8.77 -10.75 -24.15
N PHE A 126 9.23 -9.69 -23.48
CA PHE A 126 10.65 -9.52 -23.20
C PHE A 126 11.19 -10.67 -22.35
N ALA A 127 10.48 -11.04 -21.29
CA ALA A 127 10.82 -12.19 -20.46
C ALA A 127 10.84 -13.49 -21.28
N ALA A 128 9.85 -13.73 -22.15
CA ALA A 128 9.84 -14.88 -23.04
C ALA A 128 11.09 -14.92 -23.94
N GLY A 129 11.51 -13.78 -24.52
CA GLY A 129 12.72 -13.67 -25.33
C GLY A 129 13.99 -14.02 -24.55
N VAL A 130 14.13 -13.51 -23.32
CA VAL A 130 15.25 -13.87 -22.42
C VAL A 130 15.25 -15.36 -22.09
N LEU A 131 14.09 -15.95 -21.83
CA LEU A 131 13.95 -17.36 -21.50
C LEU A 131 14.25 -18.29 -22.69
N ILE A 132 13.94 -17.86 -23.92
CA ILE A 132 14.35 -18.55 -25.15
C ILE A 132 15.88 -18.58 -25.24
N TYR A 133 16.55 -17.45 -24.97
CA TYR A 133 18.01 -17.37 -24.98
C TYR A 133 18.65 -18.38 -24.00
N PHE A 134 18.08 -18.52 -22.79
CA PHE A 134 18.52 -19.52 -21.80
C PHE A 134 17.97 -20.94 -22.04
N ARG A 135 17.26 -21.18 -23.15
CA ARG A 135 16.68 -22.49 -23.54
C ARG A 135 15.70 -23.07 -22.51
N TRP A 136 15.03 -22.22 -21.72
CA TRP A 136 14.09 -22.65 -20.68
C TRP A 136 12.63 -22.63 -21.17
N TRP A 137 12.25 -23.66 -21.94
CA TRP A 137 10.95 -23.74 -22.64
C TRP A 137 9.71 -23.68 -21.74
N SER A 138 9.74 -24.29 -20.55
CA SER A 138 8.61 -24.22 -19.62
C SER A 138 8.37 -22.78 -19.12
N GLY A 139 9.44 -22.00 -18.95
CA GLY A 139 9.35 -20.58 -18.61
C GLY A 139 8.76 -19.74 -19.75
N VAL A 140 9.09 -20.07 -21.00
CA VAL A 140 8.53 -19.40 -22.20
C VAL A 140 7.02 -19.62 -22.28
N LEU A 141 6.55 -20.85 -22.10
CA LEU A 141 5.12 -21.16 -22.09
C LEU A 141 4.38 -20.38 -20.99
N LEU A 142 4.98 -20.30 -19.79
CA LEU A 142 4.43 -19.56 -18.67
C LEU A 142 4.36 -18.04 -18.96
N ALA A 143 5.41 -17.46 -19.55
CA ALA A 143 5.43 -16.05 -19.92
C ALA A 143 4.35 -15.71 -20.96
N ILE A 144 4.15 -16.58 -21.96
CA ILE A 144 3.08 -16.42 -22.96
C ILE A 144 1.70 -16.54 -22.31
N ALA A 145 1.50 -17.50 -21.39
CA ALA A 145 0.24 -17.65 -20.66
C ALA A 145 -0.08 -16.38 -19.84
N PHE A 146 0.90 -15.83 -19.11
CA PHE A 146 0.72 -14.57 -18.40
C PHE A 146 0.48 -13.36 -19.32
N ALA A 147 1.12 -13.32 -20.49
CA ALA A 147 0.82 -12.31 -21.51
C ALA A 147 -0.64 -12.39 -21.98
N ALA A 148 -1.16 -13.59 -22.25
CA ALA A 148 -2.55 -13.80 -22.64
C ALA A 148 -3.54 -13.38 -21.54
N VAL A 149 -3.27 -13.76 -20.28
CA VAL A 149 -4.08 -13.32 -19.13
C VAL A 149 -4.05 -11.80 -18.99
N THR A 150 -2.87 -11.17 -19.13
CA THR A 150 -2.72 -9.71 -19.07
C THR A 150 -3.50 -9.01 -20.17
N LEU A 151 -3.54 -9.58 -21.38
CA LEU A 151 -4.32 -9.04 -22.50
C LEU A 151 -5.83 -9.13 -22.26
N ILE A 152 -6.32 -10.26 -21.73
CA ILE A 152 -7.73 -10.43 -21.37
C ILE A 152 -8.10 -9.42 -20.28
N TYR A 153 -7.25 -9.28 -19.27
CA TYR A 153 -7.42 -8.31 -18.20
C TYR A 153 -7.46 -6.88 -18.75
N LEU A 154 -6.50 -6.50 -19.60
CA LEU A 154 -6.43 -5.19 -20.28
C LEU A 154 -7.72 -4.83 -21.00
N ARG A 155 -8.31 -5.79 -21.74
CA ARG A 155 -9.60 -5.59 -22.42
C ARG A 155 -10.74 -5.38 -21.43
N THR A 156 -10.74 -6.10 -20.32
CA THR A 156 -11.81 -6.05 -19.31
C THR A 156 -11.80 -4.72 -18.55
N VAL A 157 -10.63 -4.13 -18.31
CA VAL A 157 -10.49 -2.90 -17.52
C VAL A 157 -10.38 -1.63 -18.37
N TRP A 158 -10.42 -1.73 -19.70
CA TRP A 158 -10.19 -0.61 -20.60
C TRP A 158 -11.11 0.58 -20.33
N ASP A 159 -12.41 0.34 -20.18
CA ASP A 159 -13.40 1.40 -19.94
C ASP A 159 -13.18 2.09 -18.58
N ARG A 160 -12.62 1.36 -17.60
CA ARG A 160 -12.32 1.85 -16.25
C ARG A 160 -11.05 2.70 -16.18
N THR A 161 -10.20 2.68 -17.22
CA THR A 161 -8.94 3.43 -17.24
C THR A 161 -9.14 4.93 -17.15
N HIS A 162 -10.20 5.46 -17.78
CA HIS A 162 -10.51 6.89 -17.75
C HIS A 162 -10.87 7.39 -16.34
N VAL A 163 -11.66 6.60 -15.59
CA VAL A 163 -11.99 6.89 -14.19
C VAL A 163 -10.77 6.84 -13.30
N ALA A 164 -9.95 5.80 -13.46
CA ALA A 164 -8.69 5.65 -12.75
C ALA A 164 -7.73 6.82 -13.03
N ALA A 165 -7.65 7.27 -14.29
CA ALA A 165 -6.85 8.42 -14.67
C ALA A 165 -7.36 9.71 -14.01
N ALA A 166 -8.66 9.98 -14.05
CA ALA A 166 -9.24 11.16 -13.40
C ALA A 166 -8.93 11.21 -11.89
N GLN A 167 -9.15 10.10 -11.17
CA GLN A 167 -8.82 9.99 -9.75
C GLN A 167 -7.33 10.21 -9.48
N LEU A 168 -6.47 9.61 -10.30
CA LEU A 168 -5.02 9.75 -10.21
C LEU A 168 -4.58 11.21 -10.43
N GLN A 169 -5.19 11.92 -11.37
CA GLN A 169 -4.86 13.32 -11.63
C GLN A 169 -5.17 14.23 -10.46
N VAL A 170 -6.36 14.09 -9.86
CA VAL A 170 -6.71 14.85 -8.66
C VAL A 170 -5.74 14.53 -7.52
N ALA A 171 -5.37 13.26 -7.34
CA ALA A 171 -4.43 12.82 -6.32
C ALA A 171 -3.03 13.42 -6.50
N LEU A 172 -2.51 13.39 -7.73
CA LEU A 172 -1.20 13.95 -8.04
C LEU A 172 -1.18 15.47 -7.84
N GLN A 173 -2.24 16.18 -8.22
CA GLN A 173 -2.33 17.63 -7.98
C GLN A 173 -2.32 17.97 -6.48
N ALA A 174 -3.03 17.18 -5.65
CA ALA A 174 -3.01 17.37 -4.20
C ALA A 174 -1.59 17.19 -3.61
N ILE A 175 -0.83 16.23 -4.13
CA ILE A 175 0.55 15.97 -3.71
C ILE A 175 1.52 17.04 -4.24
N GLU A 176 1.38 17.47 -5.49
CA GLU A 176 2.22 18.49 -6.11
C GLU A 176 2.05 19.86 -5.47
N ARG A 177 0.84 20.18 -5.00
CA ARG A 177 0.59 21.38 -4.19
C ARG A 177 1.31 21.32 -2.84
N ASN A 178 1.52 20.12 -2.31
CA ASN A 178 2.14 19.85 -1.02
C ASN A 178 3.48 19.11 -1.17
N LYS A 179 4.46 19.71 -1.86
CA LYS A 179 5.77 19.07 -2.18
C LYS A 179 6.52 18.50 -0.97
N ALA A 180 6.27 19.01 0.25
CA ALA A 180 6.84 18.48 1.48
C ALA A 180 6.46 17.01 1.74
N VAL A 181 5.37 16.50 1.16
CA VAL A 181 5.00 15.07 1.19
C VAL A 181 6.11 14.19 0.58
N LEU A 182 6.77 14.66 -0.48
CA LEU A 182 7.87 13.90 -1.10
C LEU A 182 9.09 13.85 -0.19
N SER A 183 9.45 14.97 0.44
CA SER A 183 10.54 15.00 1.43
C SER A 183 10.28 14.02 2.58
N LEU A 184 9.05 14.05 3.14
CA LEU A 184 8.64 13.11 4.16
C LEU A 184 8.69 11.65 3.67
N THR A 185 8.29 11.39 2.43
CA THR A 185 8.33 10.05 1.84
C THR A 185 9.76 9.51 1.79
N TYR A 186 10.72 10.30 1.31
CA TYR A 186 12.13 9.89 1.29
C TYR A 186 12.70 9.68 2.70
N PHE A 187 12.28 10.48 3.67
CA PHE A 187 12.66 10.29 5.08
C PHE A 187 12.15 8.95 5.65
N ILE A 188 10.89 8.59 5.36
CA ILE A 188 10.31 7.30 5.77
C ILE A 188 10.98 6.13 5.05
N LEU A 189 11.30 6.27 3.75
CA LEU A 189 12.02 5.23 2.99
C LEU A 189 13.43 5.01 3.54
N LEU A 190 14.15 6.09 3.90
CA LEU A 190 15.45 5.98 4.55
C LEU A 190 15.35 5.28 5.90
N SER A 191 14.33 5.63 6.70
CA SER A 191 14.08 5.01 8.00
C SER A 191 13.78 3.50 7.85
N LEU A 192 13.03 3.11 6.81
CA LEU A 192 12.80 1.70 6.50
C LEU A 192 14.08 1.00 6.04
N GLN A 193 14.90 1.64 5.20
CA GLN A 193 16.18 1.07 4.77
C GLN A 193 17.09 0.81 5.98
N LEU A 194 17.20 1.77 6.91
CA LEU A 194 17.95 1.61 8.14
C LEU A 194 17.35 0.51 9.03
N TRP A 195 16.03 0.43 9.12
CA TRP A 195 15.34 -0.64 9.84
C TRP A 195 15.69 -2.03 9.29
N VAL A 196 15.70 -2.21 7.97
CA VAL A 196 16.06 -3.49 7.33
C VAL A 196 17.50 -3.90 7.71
N LEU A 197 18.43 -2.94 7.72
CA LEU A 197 19.82 -3.21 8.12
C LEU A 197 19.93 -3.57 9.60
N ILE A 198 19.27 -2.82 10.50
CA ILE A 198 19.24 -3.11 11.95
C ILE A 198 18.61 -4.46 12.22
N TRP A 199 17.48 -4.75 11.57
CA TRP A 199 16.78 -6.02 11.70
C TRP A 199 17.66 -7.18 11.23
N LEU A 200 18.39 -7.02 10.11
CA LEU A 200 19.30 -8.05 9.60
C LEU A 200 20.48 -8.27 10.56
N MET A 201 21.04 -7.21 11.13
CA MET A 201 22.11 -7.33 12.14
C MET A 201 21.62 -8.08 13.38
N ALA A 202 20.42 -7.75 13.90
CA ALA A 202 19.82 -8.47 15.01
C ALA A 202 19.57 -9.95 14.68
N TRP A 203 19.11 -10.24 13.47
CA TRP A 203 18.88 -11.60 12.99
C TRP A 203 20.18 -12.41 12.86
N LEU A 204 21.20 -11.85 12.22
CA LEU A 204 22.51 -12.48 12.07
C LEU A 204 23.19 -12.72 13.42
N GLY A 205 23.13 -11.73 14.32
CA GLY A 205 23.64 -11.87 15.69
C GLY A 205 22.97 -13.03 16.44
N PHE A 206 21.64 -13.09 16.41
CA PHE A 206 20.89 -14.20 17.01
C PHE A 206 21.25 -15.55 16.36
N TYR A 207 21.37 -15.59 15.03
CA TYR A 207 21.73 -16.78 14.29
C TYR A 207 23.12 -17.30 14.69
N ASN A 208 24.12 -16.41 14.75
CA ASN A 208 25.49 -16.76 15.11
C ASN A 208 25.60 -17.24 16.57
N LEU A 209 24.90 -16.61 17.52
CA LEU A 209 24.89 -17.04 18.93
C LEU A 209 24.17 -18.39 19.13
N THR A 210 23.10 -18.65 18.37
CA THR A 210 22.27 -19.85 18.59
C THR A 210 22.78 -21.07 17.81
N TYR A 211 23.33 -20.84 16.62
CA TYR A 211 23.75 -21.91 15.71
C TYR A 211 25.27 -22.00 15.50
N GLY A 212 26.04 -21.00 15.94
CA GLY A 212 27.50 -21.02 15.83
C GLY A 212 28.20 -21.94 16.82
N GLU A 213 27.59 -22.26 17.96
CA GLU A 213 28.24 -23.05 19.04
C GLU A 213 28.08 -24.58 18.92
N ASN A 214 27.20 -25.11 18.07
CA ASN A 214 26.93 -26.57 18.01
C ASN A 214 27.73 -27.33 16.96
N CYS A 215 28.71 -26.71 16.30
CA CYS A 215 29.72 -27.44 15.52
C CYS A 215 30.83 -27.92 16.45
N SER A 216 30.51 -28.83 17.38
CA SER A 216 31.55 -29.50 18.17
C SER A 216 32.21 -30.57 17.30
N ASP A 217 33.52 -30.41 17.09
CA ASP A 217 34.45 -31.47 16.69
C ASP A 217 34.22 -32.69 17.57
N ASN A 218 33.53 -33.70 17.06
CA ASN A 218 33.55 -35.04 17.64
C ASN A 218 33.42 -36.04 16.49
N ASN A 219 34.51 -36.19 15.73
CA ASN A 219 35.21 -37.47 15.61
C ASN A 219 36.23 -37.38 14.47
N ASP A 220 37.50 -37.55 14.83
CA ASP A 220 38.69 -37.55 13.98
C ASP A 220 38.77 -38.72 12.97
N ASN A 221 37.67 -39.42 12.65
CA ASN A 221 37.71 -40.58 11.76
C ASN A 221 36.39 -40.73 10.99
N ASP A 222 36.28 -40.14 9.80
CA ASP A 222 35.84 -40.81 8.56
C ASP A 222 35.51 -39.80 7.45
N ASP A 223 35.86 -40.19 6.22
CA ASP A 223 35.69 -39.51 4.91
C ASP A 223 34.22 -39.27 4.48
N GLN A 224 33.31 -38.91 5.39
CA GLN A 224 31.93 -38.56 5.06
C GLN A 224 31.66 -37.08 5.28
N GLY A 225 31.33 -36.39 4.18
CA GLY A 225 31.22 -34.94 4.08
C GLY A 225 30.45 -34.28 5.24
N TYR A 226 31.02 -33.17 5.72
CA TYR A 226 30.44 -32.30 6.72
C TYR A 226 29.08 -31.76 6.27
N TYR A 227 27.99 -32.13 6.93
CA TYR A 227 26.73 -31.39 6.89
C TYR A 227 26.24 -31.13 8.32
N CYS A 228 26.23 -29.84 8.68
CA CYS A 228 25.71 -29.37 9.96
C CYS A 228 24.18 -29.53 9.99
N ILE A 229 23.69 -30.53 10.72
CA ILE A 229 22.24 -30.72 10.91
C ILE A 229 21.75 -29.74 11.96
N VAL A 230 21.32 -28.56 11.52
CA VAL A 230 20.65 -27.58 12.38
C VAL A 230 19.29 -28.15 12.81
N ARG A 231 19.17 -28.63 14.04
CA ARG A 231 17.87 -29.00 14.62
C ARG A 231 17.05 -27.71 14.85
N LEU A 232 16.09 -27.43 13.97
CA LEU A 232 15.08 -26.36 14.16
C LEU A 232 14.16 -26.57 15.38
N GLY A 233 14.29 -27.69 16.11
CA GLY A 233 13.41 -28.07 17.21
C GLY A 233 13.64 -27.22 18.45
N GLY A 234 12.83 -26.16 18.62
CA GLY A 234 12.76 -25.36 19.85
C GLY A 234 12.73 -23.84 19.63
N HIS A 235 13.26 -23.35 18.50
CA HIS A 235 13.45 -21.90 18.26
C HIS A 235 12.44 -21.28 17.26
N GLY A 236 11.43 -22.04 16.82
CA GLY A 236 10.40 -21.55 15.89
C GLY A 236 9.66 -20.30 16.38
N GLY A 237 9.47 -20.17 17.70
CA GLY A 237 8.89 -18.97 18.31
C GLY A 237 9.73 -17.72 18.07
N VAL A 238 11.05 -17.81 18.17
CA VAL A 238 11.95 -16.67 17.95
C VAL A 238 11.93 -16.23 16.49
N LEU A 239 11.96 -17.17 15.54
CA LEU A 239 11.79 -16.90 14.11
C LEU A 239 10.49 -16.15 13.83
N PHE A 240 9.38 -16.61 14.42
CA PHE A 240 8.09 -15.98 14.29
C PHE A 240 8.11 -14.52 14.79
N PHE A 241 8.69 -14.26 15.97
CA PHE A 241 8.79 -12.90 16.50
C PHE A 241 9.70 -11.99 15.66
N PHE A 242 10.77 -12.51 15.05
CA PHE A 242 11.59 -11.76 14.10
C PHE A 242 10.82 -11.37 12.83
N TRP A 243 10.07 -12.30 12.24
CA TRP A 243 9.22 -11.99 11.09
C TRP A 243 8.08 -11.03 11.44
N LEU A 244 7.41 -11.26 12.57
CA LEU A 244 6.38 -10.35 13.08
C LEU A 244 6.95 -8.95 13.28
N SER A 245 8.15 -8.85 13.87
CA SER A 245 8.92 -7.61 14.02
C SER A 245 9.14 -6.91 12.69
N PHE A 246 9.64 -7.62 11.67
CA PHE A 246 9.91 -7.07 10.35
C PHE A 246 8.64 -6.50 9.70
N PHE A 247 7.58 -7.30 9.66
CA PHE A 247 6.33 -6.91 9.02
C PHE A 247 5.62 -5.81 9.80
N TRP A 248 5.61 -5.87 11.13
CA TRP A 248 4.90 -4.89 11.95
C TRP A 248 5.51 -3.50 11.78
N THR A 249 6.84 -3.36 11.84
CA THR A 249 7.51 -2.07 11.61
C THR A 249 7.29 -1.55 10.20
N THR A 250 7.38 -2.42 9.20
CA THR A 250 7.12 -2.05 7.80
C THR A 250 5.69 -1.53 7.63
N GLN A 251 4.71 -2.19 8.26
CA GLN A 251 3.31 -1.76 8.27
C GLN A 251 3.12 -0.42 8.99
N VAL A 252 3.73 -0.23 10.16
CA VAL A 252 3.62 1.03 10.92
C VAL A 252 4.18 2.20 10.10
N LEU A 253 5.39 2.10 9.56
CA LEU A 253 5.98 3.16 8.73
C LEU A 253 5.12 3.46 7.49
N ARG A 254 4.64 2.41 6.81
CA ARG A 254 3.75 2.51 5.66
C ARG A 254 2.45 3.24 5.99
N ASN A 255 1.86 2.93 7.14
CA ASN A 255 0.56 3.45 7.55
C ASN A 255 0.66 4.84 8.19
N VAL A 256 1.78 5.20 8.84
CA VAL A 256 2.08 6.58 9.22
C VAL A 256 2.04 7.48 7.99
N LEU A 257 2.74 7.10 6.92
CA LEU A 257 2.74 7.86 5.68
C LEU A 257 1.33 7.96 5.06
N ARG A 258 0.58 6.85 5.03
CA ARG A 258 -0.81 6.82 4.53
C ARG A 258 -1.74 7.76 5.29
N VAL A 259 -1.69 7.74 6.62
CA VAL A 259 -2.49 8.62 7.49
C VAL A 259 -2.09 10.08 7.27
N THR A 260 -0.80 10.37 7.18
CA THR A 260 -0.32 11.72 6.88
C THR A 260 -0.80 12.23 5.52
N VAL A 261 -0.67 11.42 4.47
CA VAL A 261 -1.12 11.78 3.12
C VAL A 261 -2.64 12.01 3.09
N ALA A 262 -3.41 11.17 3.79
CA ALA A 262 -4.86 11.37 3.90
C ALA A 262 -5.20 12.71 4.57
N GLY A 263 -4.51 13.09 5.65
CA GLY A 263 -4.68 14.40 6.29
C GLY A 263 -4.28 15.57 5.38
N VAL A 264 -3.22 15.41 4.58
CA VAL A 264 -2.79 16.42 3.59
C VAL A 264 -3.82 16.59 2.48
N VAL A 265 -4.37 15.50 1.95
CA VAL A 265 -5.40 15.53 0.92
C VAL A 265 -6.71 16.09 1.46
N GLY A 266 -7.10 15.74 2.69
CA GLY A 266 -8.23 16.36 3.38
C GLY A 266 -8.09 17.87 3.48
N SER A 267 -6.91 18.36 3.88
CA SER A 267 -6.61 19.80 3.88
C SER A 267 -6.59 20.40 2.47
N PHE A 268 -6.07 19.71 1.45
CA PHE A 268 -6.11 20.20 0.07
C PHE A 268 -7.55 20.42 -0.42
N VAL A 269 -8.47 19.51 -0.11
CA VAL A 269 -9.88 19.61 -0.52
C VAL A 269 -10.62 20.67 0.29
N CYS A 270 -10.47 20.70 1.62
CA CYS A 270 -11.27 21.56 2.49
C CYS A 270 -10.63 22.93 2.82
N ARG A 271 -9.29 23.03 2.80
CA ARG A 271 -8.51 24.23 3.21
C ARG A 271 -7.21 24.36 2.38
N PRO A 272 -7.29 24.64 1.06
CA PRO A 272 -6.16 24.55 0.13
C PRO A 272 -4.98 25.50 0.42
N GLU A 273 -5.17 26.53 1.25
CA GLU A 273 -4.15 27.50 1.64
C GLU A 273 -3.27 27.03 2.81
N TYR A 274 -3.67 25.99 3.54
CA TYR A 274 -3.01 25.56 4.77
C TYR A 274 -1.86 24.57 4.51
N PRO A 275 -0.62 24.83 4.97
CA PRO A 275 0.50 23.90 4.84
C PRO A 275 0.32 22.69 5.77
N ALA A 276 -0.35 21.66 5.27
CA ALA A 276 -0.87 20.58 6.11
C ALA A 276 0.13 19.47 6.46
N VAL A 277 1.27 19.38 5.76
CA VAL A 277 2.16 18.20 5.86
C VAL A 277 2.74 18.02 7.25
N GLY A 278 3.27 19.09 7.87
CA GLY A 278 3.88 19.00 9.19
C GLY A 278 2.88 18.63 10.29
N GLU A 279 1.70 19.27 10.29
CA GLU A 279 0.64 18.99 11.25
C GLU A 279 0.02 17.60 11.05
N ALA A 280 -0.21 17.17 9.81
CA ALA A 280 -0.70 15.83 9.52
C ALA A 280 0.32 14.75 9.91
N PHE A 281 1.61 15.00 9.73
CA PHE A 281 2.68 14.08 10.16
C PHE A 281 2.78 14.02 11.69
N ARG A 282 2.75 15.18 12.36
CA ARG A 282 2.74 15.28 13.81
C ARG A 282 1.55 14.54 14.39
N HIS A 283 0.35 14.72 13.85
CA HIS A 283 -0.84 13.99 14.29
C HIS A 283 -0.64 12.48 14.13
N ALA A 284 -0.19 12.01 12.95
CA ALA A 284 0.04 10.59 12.68
C ALA A 284 1.06 9.96 13.65
N THR A 285 2.07 10.72 14.08
CA THR A 285 3.15 10.25 14.98
C THR A 285 2.91 10.53 16.46
N THR A 286 1.80 11.20 16.82
CA THR A 286 1.45 11.52 18.22
C THR A 286 0.08 10.96 18.60
N SER A 287 -0.99 11.73 18.42
CA SER A 287 -2.34 11.38 18.88
C SER A 287 -2.94 10.17 18.18
N SER A 288 -2.58 9.93 16.91
CA SER A 288 -3.06 8.80 16.11
C SER A 288 -2.09 7.61 16.06
N PHE A 289 -0.87 7.75 16.61
CA PHE A 289 0.18 6.75 16.48
C PHE A 289 -0.20 5.39 17.07
N GLY A 290 -0.84 5.38 18.26
CA GLY A 290 -1.29 4.14 18.89
C GLY A 290 -2.32 3.39 18.03
N SER A 291 -3.25 4.09 17.39
CA SER A 291 -4.23 3.50 16.47
C SER A 291 -3.56 2.92 15.23
N ILE A 292 -2.52 3.57 14.72
CA ILE A 292 -1.72 3.08 13.59
C ILE A 292 -0.97 1.80 13.98
N CYS A 293 -0.30 1.79 15.14
CA CYS A 293 0.41 0.62 15.66
C CYS A 293 -0.55 -0.56 15.90
N PHE A 294 -1.70 -0.30 16.51
CA PHE A 294 -2.72 -1.30 16.77
C PHE A 294 -3.26 -1.92 15.49
N GLY A 295 -3.71 -1.11 14.52
CA GLY A 295 -4.21 -1.61 13.24
C GLY A 295 -3.15 -2.39 12.46
N SER A 296 -1.89 -1.93 12.50
CA SER A 296 -0.76 -2.59 11.81
C SER A 296 -0.44 -3.95 12.41
N LEU A 297 -0.47 -4.07 13.75
CA LEU A 297 -0.26 -5.35 14.44
C LEU A 297 -1.41 -6.30 14.18
N LEU A 298 -2.64 -5.81 14.30
CA LEU A 298 -3.85 -6.60 14.20
C LEU A 298 -4.02 -7.19 12.81
N THR A 299 -3.75 -6.41 11.76
CA THR A 299 -3.77 -6.90 10.37
C THR A 299 -2.77 -8.03 10.17
N ALA A 300 -1.54 -7.89 10.68
CA ALA A 300 -0.50 -8.91 10.56
C ALA A 300 -0.84 -10.19 11.35
N LEU A 301 -1.35 -10.04 12.58
CA LEU A 301 -1.73 -11.15 13.44
C LEU A 301 -2.86 -11.97 12.82
N ILE A 302 -3.89 -11.33 12.27
CA ILE A 302 -5.06 -12.02 11.73
C ILE A 302 -4.73 -12.74 10.44
N GLN A 303 -3.93 -12.12 9.55
CA GLN A 303 -3.44 -12.81 8.36
C GLN A 303 -2.63 -14.06 8.73
N ALA A 304 -1.75 -13.97 9.74
CA ALA A 304 -1.00 -15.11 10.23
C ALA A 304 -1.91 -16.19 10.83
N LEU A 305 -2.83 -15.82 11.70
CA LEU A 305 -3.78 -16.74 12.33
C LEU A 305 -4.65 -17.45 11.28
N TYR A 306 -5.13 -16.73 10.27
CA TYR A 306 -5.94 -17.30 9.19
C TYR A 306 -5.19 -18.36 8.39
N GLN A 307 -3.92 -18.09 8.05
CA GLN A 307 -3.09 -19.07 7.32
C GLN A 307 -2.80 -20.30 8.19
N ILE A 308 -2.46 -20.10 9.46
CA ILE A 308 -2.21 -21.20 10.40
C ILE A 308 -3.47 -22.06 10.56
N CYS A 309 -4.64 -21.43 10.75
CA CYS A 309 -5.92 -22.14 10.87
C CYS A 309 -6.22 -22.99 9.62
N ARG A 310 -6.04 -22.42 8.42
CA ARG A 310 -6.22 -23.16 7.14
C ARG A 310 -5.20 -24.27 6.95
N MET A 311 -3.97 -24.09 7.42
CA MET A 311 -2.96 -25.16 7.41
C MET A 311 -3.36 -26.29 8.37
N LEU A 312 -3.78 -25.97 9.59
CA LEU A 312 -4.22 -26.96 10.58
C LEU A 312 -5.47 -27.74 10.13
N GLN A 313 -6.43 -27.08 9.47
CA GLN A 313 -7.58 -27.75 8.85
C GLN A 313 -7.15 -28.80 7.82
N ARG A 314 -6.13 -28.51 7.01
CA ARG A 314 -5.61 -29.45 6.00
C ARG A 314 -4.86 -30.63 6.62
N THR A 315 -4.28 -30.46 7.80
CA THR A 315 -3.52 -31.51 8.49
C THR A 315 -4.40 -32.40 9.37
N SER A 316 -5.52 -31.88 9.89
CA SER A 316 -6.43 -32.60 10.82
C SER A 316 -7.41 -33.57 10.15
N SER A 317 -7.27 -33.87 8.86
CA SER A 317 -8.10 -34.85 8.14
C SER A 317 -7.88 -36.32 8.56
N SER A 318 -7.01 -36.60 9.56
CA SER A 318 -6.95 -37.94 10.19
C SER A 318 -7.94 -38.01 11.36
N SER A 319 -9.08 -38.66 11.12
CA SER A 319 -10.14 -39.26 11.98
C SER A 319 -10.39 -38.88 13.47
N SER A 320 -9.56 -38.10 14.18
CA SER A 320 -9.69 -37.76 15.61
C SER A 320 -9.75 -36.25 15.90
N GLY A 321 -9.70 -35.39 14.87
CA GLY A 321 -9.58 -33.94 15.00
C GLY A 321 -10.88 -33.11 15.07
N ASN A 322 -12.07 -33.73 15.08
CA ASN A 322 -13.34 -33.01 14.88
C ASN A 322 -13.60 -31.85 15.87
N PHE A 323 -13.16 -31.97 17.13
CA PHE A 323 -13.30 -30.90 18.12
C PHE A 323 -12.34 -29.73 17.87
N LEU A 324 -11.09 -30.02 17.49
CA LEU A 324 -10.10 -28.99 17.15
C LEU A 324 -10.48 -28.25 15.87
N VAL A 325 -11.06 -28.95 14.89
CA VAL A 325 -11.59 -28.34 13.67
C VAL A 325 -12.75 -27.39 14.01
N CYS A 326 -13.66 -27.78 14.90
CA CYS A 326 -14.76 -26.91 15.35
C CYS A 326 -14.27 -25.65 16.08
N ILE A 327 -13.22 -25.76 16.91
CA ILE A 327 -12.61 -24.59 17.58
C ILE A 327 -11.95 -23.68 16.55
N VAL A 328 -11.19 -24.25 15.60
CA VAL A 328 -10.55 -23.50 14.52
C VAL A 328 -11.60 -22.80 13.66
N ASP A 329 -12.70 -23.45 13.31
CA ASP A 329 -13.80 -22.85 12.55
C ASP A 329 -14.49 -21.72 13.33
N CYS A 330 -14.66 -21.87 14.64
CA CYS A 330 -15.20 -20.81 15.50
C CYS A 330 -14.27 -19.59 15.56
N ILE A 331 -12.96 -19.82 15.69
CA ILE A 331 -11.94 -18.77 15.66
C ILE A 331 -11.90 -18.10 14.29
N VAL A 332 -11.91 -18.87 13.20
CA VAL A 332 -11.96 -18.33 11.84
C VAL A 332 -13.21 -17.49 11.62
N GLY A 333 -14.39 -17.97 12.04
CA GLY A 333 -15.63 -17.21 11.95
C GLY A 333 -15.62 -15.93 12.81
N PHE A 334 -14.94 -15.93 13.96
CA PHE A 334 -14.72 -14.72 14.74
C PHE A 334 -13.76 -13.75 14.05
N LEU A 335 -12.64 -14.25 13.52
CA LEU A 335 -11.68 -13.45 12.76
C LEU A 335 -12.33 -12.85 11.51
N GLU A 336 -13.18 -13.60 10.80
CA GLU A 336 -13.95 -13.14 9.65
C GLU A 336 -14.89 -12.00 10.04
N ARG A 337 -15.62 -12.13 11.16
CA ARG A 337 -16.43 -11.01 11.70
C ARG A 337 -15.59 -9.78 12.03
N LEU A 338 -14.37 -9.99 12.54
CA LEU A 338 -13.45 -8.87 12.80
C LEU A 338 -12.91 -8.24 11.50
N THR A 339 -12.84 -8.95 10.38
CA THR A 339 -12.38 -8.39 9.08
C THR A 339 -13.21 -7.22 8.58
N VAL A 340 -14.46 -7.09 9.02
CA VAL A 340 -15.29 -5.91 8.78
C VAL A 340 -14.60 -4.65 9.36
N TYR A 341 -13.87 -4.75 10.47
CA TYR A 341 -13.12 -3.60 11.02
C TYR A 341 -11.75 -3.39 10.35
N PHE A 342 -11.29 -4.32 9.49
CA PHE A 342 -9.95 -4.33 8.90
C PHE A 342 -9.94 -3.88 7.46
N HIS A 343 -10.31 -2.63 7.24
CA HIS A 343 -10.18 -2.04 5.93
C HIS A 343 -8.95 -1.15 5.83
N LYS A 344 -8.27 -1.19 4.68
CA LYS A 344 -7.26 -0.17 4.32
C LYS A 344 -7.81 1.27 4.41
N TRP A 345 -9.13 1.42 4.31
CA TRP A 345 -9.86 2.69 4.37
C TRP A 345 -9.90 3.25 5.80
N SER A 346 -9.74 2.42 6.84
CA SER A 346 -9.67 2.87 8.23
C SER A 346 -8.52 3.85 8.43
N TYR A 347 -7.35 3.61 7.82
CA TYR A 347 -6.21 4.53 7.88
C TYR A 347 -6.49 5.87 7.18
N ILE A 348 -7.32 5.87 6.13
CA ILE A 348 -7.74 7.09 5.47
C ILE A 348 -8.61 7.93 6.41
N TYR A 349 -9.59 7.30 7.07
CA TYR A 349 -10.43 7.96 8.07
C TYR A 349 -9.64 8.46 9.28
N ILE A 350 -8.64 7.71 9.76
CA ILE A 350 -7.72 8.20 10.81
C ILE A 350 -7.02 9.48 10.35
N GLY A 351 -6.56 9.56 9.10
CA GLY A 351 -5.89 10.75 8.58
C GLY A 351 -6.83 11.95 8.39
N LEU A 352 -8.07 11.71 7.97
CA LEU A 352 -9.06 12.75 7.73
C LEU A 352 -9.68 13.30 9.04
N TYR A 353 -9.97 12.42 9.99
CA TYR A 353 -10.78 12.74 11.18
C TYR A 353 -10.07 12.53 12.51
N GLY A 354 -8.98 11.75 12.56
CA GLY A 354 -8.25 11.46 13.80
C GLY A 354 -9.03 10.54 14.75
N ASP A 355 -9.81 9.61 14.22
CA ASP A 355 -10.54 8.60 14.99
C ASP A 355 -9.63 7.41 15.37
N ASP A 356 -10.06 6.58 16.33
CA ASP A 356 -9.36 5.31 16.59
C ASP A 356 -9.63 4.29 15.47
N TYR A 357 -8.75 3.29 15.35
CA TYR A 357 -8.74 2.39 14.21
C TYR A 357 -10.05 1.62 13.99
N LEU A 358 -10.70 1.16 15.06
CA LEU A 358 -11.95 0.40 14.97
C LEU A 358 -13.12 1.31 14.60
N THR A 359 -13.24 2.47 15.25
CA THR A 359 -14.27 3.48 14.95
C THR A 359 -14.12 4.00 13.52
N ALA A 360 -12.89 4.28 13.08
CA ALA A 360 -12.59 4.70 11.72
C ALA A 360 -13.03 3.65 10.67
N GLY A 361 -12.80 2.37 10.96
CA GLY A 361 -13.24 1.27 10.08
C GLY A 361 -14.77 1.13 10.01
N GLN A 362 -15.47 1.32 11.12
CA GLN A 362 -16.94 1.32 11.16
C GLN A 362 -17.52 2.49 10.35
N ASN A 363 -17.01 3.70 10.59
CA ASN A 363 -17.50 4.92 9.96
C ASN A 363 -17.34 4.86 8.44
N VAL A 364 -16.18 4.42 7.94
CA VAL A 364 -15.93 4.36 6.50
C VAL A 364 -16.77 3.31 5.78
N LEU A 365 -17.00 2.16 6.42
CA LEU A 365 -17.87 1.14 5.84
C LEU A 365 -19.33 1.54 5.87
N GLN A 366 -19.76 2.22 6.94
CA GLN A 366 -21.10 2.78 7.01
C GLN A 366 -21.31 3.80 5.87
N LEU A 367 -20.35 4.71 5.65
CA LEU A 367 -20.40 5.66 4.54
C LEU A 367 -20.58 4.95 3.19
N PHE A 368 -19.75 3.93 2.90
CA PHE A 368 -19.84 3.25 1.60
C PHE A 368 -21.13 2.46 1.41
N ARG A 369 -21.65 1.84 2.48
CA ARG A 369 -22.95 1.14 2.45
C ARG A 369 -24.11 2.10 2.23
N GLU A 370 -24.11 3.24 2.91
CA GLU A 370 -25.13 4.28 2.74
C GLU A 370 -25.13 4.86 1.32
N ARG A 371 -23.96 4.90 0.66
CA ARG A 371 -23.80 5.34 -0.73
C ARG A 371 -24.06 4.26 -1.78
N GLY A 372 -24.10 2.98 -1.40
CA GLY A 372 -24.15 1.86 -2.34
C GLY A 372 -22.86 1.65 -3.15
N TRP A 373 -21.72 2.17 -2.68
CA TRP A 373 -20.45 2.20 -3.43
C TRP A 373 -19.62 0.91 -3.35
N ASP A 374 -20.23 -0.22 -2.99
CA ASP A 374 -19.55 -1.52 -2.85
C ASP A 374 -18.80 -1.93 -4.14
N THR A 375 -19.37 -1.59 -5.30
CA THR A 375 -18.77 -1.84 -6.63
C THR A 375 -17.56 -0.95 -6.87
N ILE A 376 -17.68 0.36 -6.59
CA ILE A 376 -16.60 1.34 -6.81
C ILE A 376 -15.39 1.05 -5.92
N ILE A 377 -15.61 0.76 -4.62
CA ILE A 377 -14.51 0.54 -3.68
C ILE A 377 -13.71 -0.74 -3.99
N THR A 378 -14.34 -1.70 -4.67
CA THR A 378 -13.72 -2.96 -5.09
C THR A 378 -12.88 -2.75 -6.35
N ASP A 379 -13.21 -1.76 -7.18
CA ASP A 379 -12.52 -1.48 -8.43
C ASP A 379 -11.28 -0.59 -8.28
N GLN A 380 -10.20 -1.16 -7.74
CA GLN A 380 -8.97 -0.42 -7.47
C GLN A 380 -7.93 -0.54 -8.59
N LEU A 381 -8.29 -0.10 -9.80
CA LEU A 381 -7.40 -0.17 -10.96
C LEU A 381 -6.09 0.62 -10.73
N VAL A 382 -6.15 1.79 -10.09
CA VAL A 382 -4.96 2.60 -9.77
C VAL A 382 -4.01 1.83 -8.85
N VAL A 383 -4.53 1.28 -7.73
CA VAL A 383 -3.74 0.52 -6.76
C VAL A 383 -3.05 -0.68 -7.43
N ARG A 384 -3.80 -1.45 -8.24
CA ARG A 384 -3.24 -2.60 -8.98
C ARG A 384 -2.12 -2.16 -9.93
N THR A 385 -2.31 -1.03 -10.60
CA THR A 385 -1.30 -0.47 -11.52
C THR A 385 -0.02 -0.05 -10.78
N LEU A 386 -0.16 0.61 -9.62
CA LEU A 386 0.97 1.01 -8.79
C LEU A 386 1.75 -0.20 -8.24
N GLN A 387 1.05 -1.29 -7.93
CA GLN A 387 1.68 -2.56 -7.51
C GLN A 387 2.52 -3.20 -8.61
N LEU A 388 2.07 -3.14 -9.87
CA LEU A 388 2.83 -3.63 -11.02
C LEU A 388 4.15 -2.86 -11.16
N PHE A 389 4.11 -1.52 -11.08
CA PHE A 389 5.34 -0.71 -11.12
C PHE A 389 6.29 -1.02 -9.98
N ALA A 390 5.77 -1.12 -8.75
CA ALA A 390 6.60 -1.50 -7.60
C ALA A 390 7.29 -2.85 -7.83
N THR A 391 6.58 -3.81 -8.44
CA THR A 391 7.14 -5.12 -8.79
C THR A 391 8.21 -5.01 -9.88
N MET A 392 8.01 -4.18 -10.92
CA MET A 392 9.01 -3.94 -11.96
C MET A 392 10.28 -3.30 -11.40
N VAL A 393 10.14 -2.33 -10.47
CA VAL A 393 11.29 -1.74 -9.76
C VAL A 393 12.00 -2.82 -8.94
N GLY A 394 11.28 -3.66 -8.22
CA GLY A 394 11.86 -4.79 -7.49
C GLY A 394 12.63 -5.77 -8.39
N VAL A 395 12.05 -6.21 -9.51
CA VAL A 395 12.77 -7.08 -10.46
C VAL A 395 14.03 -6.40 -10.98
N SER A 396 13.96 -5.10 -11.27
CA SER A 396 15.11 -4.32 -11.74
C SER A 396 16.20 -4.21 -10.68
N THR A 397 15.86 -4.00 -9.41
CA THR A 397 16.85 -3.93 -8.31
C THR A 397 17.49 -5.28 -8.05
N GLY A 398 16.74 -6.39 -8.17
CA GLY A 398 17.28 -7.74 -8.14
C GLY A 398 18.26 -8.02 -9.29
N ALA A 399 17.94 -7.55 -10.51
CA ALA A 399 18.81 -7.69 -11.67
C ALA A 399 20.12 -6.89 -11.49
N VAL A 400 20.05 -5.67 -10.98
CA VAL A 400 21.24 -4.88 -10.62
C VAL A 400 22.07 -5.62 -9.57
N ALA A 401 21.42 -6.19 -8.54
CA ALA A 401 22.13 -6.95 -7.51
C ALA A 401 22.89 -8.16 -8.07
N LEU A 402 22.36 -8.87 -9.08
CA LEU A 402 23.06 -9.97 -9.76
C LEU A 402 24.31 -9.49 -10.51
N LEU A 403 24.26 -8.31 -11.11
CA LEU A 403 25.40 -7.72 -11.83
C LEU A 403 26.51 -7.29 -10.86
N MET A 404 26.14 -6.83 -9.66
CA MET A 404 27.07 -6.33 -8.64
C MET A 404 27.57 -7.41 -7.68
N GLY A 405 26.79 -8.49 -7.48
CA GLY A 405 27.02 -9.54 -6.50
C GLY A 405 27.76 -10.82 -6.92
N PRO A 406 28.52 -10.95 -8.03
CA PRO A 406 29.24 -12.20 -8.33
C PRO A 406 30.21 -12.66 -7.22
N SER A 407 30.61 -11.76 -6.30
CA SER A 407 31.53 -12.03 -5.19
C SER A 407 30.87 -12.58 -3.91
N LEU A 408 29.57 -12.93 -3.97
CA LEU A 408 28.83 -13.52 -2.86
C LEU A 408 28.74 -15.04 -3.06
N HIS A 409 29.08 -15.83 -2.03
CA HIS A 409 28.97 -17.31 -2.03
C HIS A 409 27.52 -17.83 -2.06
N TRP A 410 26.54 -16.94 -2.25
CA TRP A 410 25.11 -17.27 -2.24
C TRP A 410 24.66 -17.74 -3.63
N SER A 411 23.59 -18.54 -3.65
CA SER A 411 22.98 -18.92 -4.92
C SER A 411 22.49 -17.66 -5.67
N LYS A 412 22.59 -17.68 -7.00
CA LYS A 412 22.08 -16.60 -7.86
C LYS A 412 20.63 -16.25 -7.54
N LEU A 413 19.82 -17.25 -7.19
CA LEU A 413 18.42 -17.04 -6.80
C LEU A 413 18.29 -16.15 -5.57
N VAL A 414 19.10 -16.36 -4.53
CA VAL A 414 19.07 -15.57 -3.30
C VAL A 414 19.60 -14.15 -3.54
N THR A 415 20.69 -14.02 -4.29
CA THR A 415 21.28 -12.73 -4.68
C THR A 415 20.31 -11.86 -5.50
N PHE A 416 19.39 -12.49 -6.25
CA PHE A 416 18.30 -11.80 -6.94
C PHE A 416 17.10 -11.52 -6.04
N ALA A 417 16.59 -12.54 -5.34
CA ALA A 417 15.29 -12.50 -4.70
C ALA A 417 15.23 -11.54 -3.50
N ILE A 418 16.27 -11.50 -2.66
CA ILE A 418 16.26 -10.63 -1.47
C ILE A 418 16.30 -9.15 -1.89
N PRO A 419 17.23 -8.70 -2.76
CA PRO A 419 17.22 -7.31 -3.23
C PRO A 419 16.00 -6.96 -4.08
N ALA A 420 15.41 -7.91 -4.80
CA ALA A 420 14.18 -7.68 -5.53
C ALA A 420 13.00 -7.43 -4.60
N LEU A 421 12.87 -8.23 -3.53
CA LEU A 421 11.84 -8.05 -2.52
C LEU A 421 12.02 -6.73 -1.77
N LEU A 422 13.25 -6.38 -1.39
CA LEU A 422 13.54 -5.12 -0.72
C LEU A 422 13.21 -3.92 -1.61
N GLY A 423 13.73 -3.89 -2.84
CA GLY A 423 13.48 -2.80 -3.78
C GLY A 423 12.00 -2.68 -4.15
N GLY A 424 11.32 -3.81 -4.33
CA GLY A 424 9.87 -3.84 -4.56
C GLY A 424 9.08 -3.32 -3.36
N THR A 425 9.49 -3.64 -2.13
CA THR A 425 8.84 -3.14 -0.90
C THR A 425 9.02 -1.63 -0.73
N LEU A 426 10.23 -1.10 -0.96
CA LEU A 426 10.49 0.34 -0.91
C LEU A 426 9.67 1.09 -1.95
N SER A 427 9.66 0.60 -3.18
CA SER A 427 8.89 1.16 -4.28
C SER A 427 7.38 1.08 -4.01
N TYR A 428 6.91 -0.04 -3.45
CA TYR A 428 5.52 -0.23 -3.05
C TYR A 428 5.09 0.83 -2.04
N ILE A 429 5.92 1.14 -1.04
CA ILE A 429 5.58 2.16 -0.05
C ILE A 429 5.47 3.53 -0.70
N LEU A 430 6.43 3.91 -1.56
CA LEU A 430 6.37 5.19 -2.28
C LEU A 430 5.06 5.31 -3.06
N PHE A 431 4.71 4.31 -3.87
CA PHE A 431 3.53 4.41 -4.72
C PHE A 431 2.22 4.25 -3.95
N LEU A 432 2.10 3.23 -3.09
CA LEU A 432 0.81 2.88 -2.47
C LEU A 432 0.52 3.68 -1.21
N SER A 433 1.52 4.13 -0.46
CA SER A 433 1.29 4.98 0.72
C SER A 433 1.20 6.46 0.38
N VAL A 434 1.63 6.87 -0.81
CA VAL A 434 1.50 8.25 -1.27
C VAL A 434 0.39 8.37 -2.29
N VAL A 435 0.58 7.86 -3.52
CA VAL A 435 -0.43 8.00 -4.58
C VAL A 435 -1.67 7.18 -4.28
N GLY A 436 -1.50 5.91 -3.90
CA GLY A 436 -2.62 5.05 -3.54
C GLY A 436 -3.45 5.63 -2.38
N ALA A 437 -2.76 6.14 -1.35
CA ALA A 437 -3.42 6.81 -0.23
C ALA A 437 -4.15 8.07 -0.66
N ALA A 438 -3.55 8.91 -1.52
CA ALA A 438 -4.18 10.13 -1.98
C ALA A 438 -5.43 9.86 -2.83
N VAL A 439 -5.37 8.87 -3.72
CA VAL A 439 -6.54 8.41 -4.50
C VAL A 439 -7.63 7.89 -3.57
N ASP A 440 -7.27 7.04 -2.60
CA ASP A 440 -8.21 6.53 -1.61
C ASP A 440 -8.86 7.69 -0.80
N SER A 441 -8.07 8.69 -0.39
CA SER A 441 -8.58 9.88 0.31
C SER A 441 -9.55 10.71 -0.54
N ILE A 442 -9.26 10.90 -1.82
CA ILE A 442 -10.15 11.62 -2.73
C ILE A 442 -11.47 10.87 -2.92
N ILE A 443 -11.44 9.54 -3.04
CA ILE A 443 -12.67 8.72 -3.15
C ILE A 443 -13.53 8.90 -1.89
N VAL A 444 -12.93 8.85 -0.70
CA VAL A 444 -13.65 9.06 0.56
C VAL A 444 -14.21 10.48 0.66
N LEU A 445 -13.41 11.51 0.34
CA LEU A 445 -13.85 12.91 0.40
C LEU A 445 -14.93 13.22 -0.64
N PHE A 446 -14.86 12.60 -1.82
CA PHE A 446 -15.88 12.72 -2.84
C PHE A 446 -17.20 12.04 -2.42
N ALA A 447 -17.12 10.92 -1.70
CA ALA A 447 -18.29 10.26 -1.11
C ALA A 447 -18.92 11.08 0.03
N GLU A 448 -18.13 11.76 0.85
CA GLU A 448 -18.61 12.39 2.08
C GLU A 448 -18.92 13.89 1.93
N ALA A 449 -18.07 14.63 1.23
CA ALA A 449 -18.15 16.09 1.09
C ALA A 449 -17.83 16.56 -0.35
N PRO A 450 -18.62 16.15 -1.37
CA PRO A 450 -18.36 16.51 -2.76
C PRO A 450 -18.39 18.03 -3.02
N LEU A 451 -19.20 18.79 -2.25
CA LEU A 451 -19.33 20.24 -2.39
C LEU A 451 -18.06 21.02 -2.04
N GLU A 452 -17.23 20.51 -1.13
CA GLU A 452 -15.94 21.16 -0.80
C GLU A 452 -14.97 21.07 -1.98
N LEU A 453 -14.98 19.91 -2.67
CA LEU A 453 -14.19 19.73 -3.88
C LEU A 453 -14.71 20.61 -5.02
N GLU A 454 -16.04 20.74 -5.17
CA GLU A 454 -16.65 21.64 -6.16
C GLU A 454 -16.31 23.11 -5.89
N ARG A 455 -16.41 23.54 -4.64
CA ARG A 455 -16.16 24.93 -4.23
C ARG A 455 -14.69 25.32 -4.42
N ASN A 456 -13.77 24.48 -3.95
CA ASN A 456 -12.35 24.83 -3.91
C ASN A 456 -11.60 24.41 -5.19
N HIS A 457 -12.08 23.38 -5.91
CA HIS A 457 -11.44 22.81 -7.11
C HIS A 457 -12.46 22.42 -8.19
N PRO A 458 -13.24 23.37 -8.75
CA PRO A 458 -14.37 23.07 -9.64
C PRO A 458 -13.97 22.30 -10.91
N GLY A 459 -12.77 22.54 -11.44
CA GLY A 459 -12.26 21.81 -12.61
C GLY A 459 -12.03 20.32 -12.32
N LEU A 460 -11.48 20.00 -11.14
CA LEU A 460 -11.22 18.62 -10.71
C LEU A 460 -12.52 17.89 -10.38
N TYR A 461 -13.46 18.59 -9.76
CA TYR A 461 -14.80 18.07 -9.50
C TYR A 461 -15.50 17.66 -10.80
N ARG A 462 -15.58 18.56 -11.79
CA ARG A 462 -16.21 18.27 -13.10
C ARG A 462 -15.55 17.08 -13.79
N GLN A 463 -14.22 16.99 -13.72
CA GLN A 463 -13.50 15.87 -14.30
C GLN A 463 -13.87 14.54 -13.65
N MET A 464 -13.95 14.49 -12.31
CA MET A 464 -14.37 13.28 -11.59
C MET A 464 -15.81 12.89 -11.91
N VAL A 465 -16.74 13.85 -11.86
CA VAL A 465 -18.16 13.61 -12.18
C VAL A 465 -18.33 13.10 -13.61
N THR A 466 -17.65 13.73 -14.58
CA THR A 466 -17.71 13.32 -15.99
C THR A 466 -17.19 11.90 -16.18
N ALA A 467 -16.05 11.56 -15.58
CA ALA A 467 -15.49 10.22 -15.71
C ALA A 467 -16.39 9.16 -15.04
N TRP A 468 -16.89 9.43 -13.83
CA TRP A 468 -17.69 8.45 -13.09
C TRP A 468 -19.08 8.24 -13.68
N SER A 469 -19.74 9.30 -14.16
CA SER A 469 -21.06 9.21 -14.81
C SER A 469 -21.06 8.40 -16.11
N GLN A 470 -19.93 8.34 -16.81
CA GLN A 470 -19.77 7.48 -18.00
C GLN A 470 -19.70 5.99 -17.64
N LEU A 471 -19.06 5.65 -16.52
CA LEU A 471 -18.81 4.27 -16.12
C LEU A 471 -19.93 3.68 -15.24
N TYR A 472 -20.52 4.50 -14.37
CA TYR A 472 -21.57 4.10 -13.44
C TYR A 472 -22.84 4.92 -13.65
N PRO A 473 -23.47 4.87 -14.84
CA PRO A 473 -24.62 5.70 -15.17
C PRO A 473 -25.78 5.48 -14.19
N ASP A 474 -25.99 4.24 -13.73
CA ASP A 474 -27.11 3.89 -12.85
C ASP A 474 -26.92 4.42 -11.42
N GLU A 475 -25.68 4.51 -10.95
CA GLU A 475 -25.36 5.08 -9.63
C GLU A 475 -25.58 6.60 -9.66
N PHE A 476 -25.19 7.28 -10.75
CA PHE A 476 -25.36 8.73 -10.92
C PHE A 476 -26.74 9.16 -11.44
N ARG A 477 -27.63 8.22 -11.83
CA ARG A 477 -29.00 8.50 -12.31
C ARG A 477 -30.11 8.08 -11.35
N ALA A 478 -29.81 7.64 -10.13
CA ALA A 478 -30.87 7.18 -9.24
C ALA A 478 -31.95 8.28 -9.03
N PRO A 479 -33.24 7.89 -9.09
CA PRO A 479 -34.36 8.66 -9.64
C PRO A 479 -34.78 9.92 -8.88
#